data_AF-A0A520DYX5-F1
#
_entry.id   AF-A0A520DYX5-F1
#
_cell.length_a   1.000
_cell.length_b   1.000
_cell.length_c   1.000
_cell.angle_alpha   90.00
_cell.angle_beta   90.00
_cell.angle_gamma   90.00
#
_symmetry.space_group_name_H-M   'P 1'
#
loop_
_entity.id
_entity.type
_entity.pdbx_description
1 polymer ?
#
loop_
_entity_poly.entity_id
_entity_poly.type
_entity_poly.pdbx_seq_one_letter_code
_entity_poly.pdbx_strand_id
1 'polypeptide(L)'
;MKKLTLLSLLLVSTFYVNAQTKDTTAVSKGISGNNELKINLAYTIGGFPELNYERILKDDMSVGVAVLVAFEDDYELQFAVIPNYRIYFGNKKANGFFIEGNMAVVTTSMNNYYYDDIAVGIKYTENRNETNFGLGAAAGAKFLTKNGFVGEVYLGAGRLFGSKGVGG
;
A
#
# COMPACT_ATOMS: atom_id res chain seq x y z
N MET A 1 -19.03 -4.60 9.44
CA MET A 1 -19.66 -3.30 9.78
C MET A 1 -18.85 -2.42 10.75
N LYS A 2 -18.18 -2.95 11.78
CA LYS A 2 -17.34 -2.13 12.71
C LYS A 2 -16.01 -1.62 12.12
N LYS A 3 -15.50 -2.27 11.07
CA LYS A 3 -14.26 -1.87 10.36
C LYS A 3 -14.45 -0.56 9.57
N LEU A 4 -15.65 -0.31 9.02
CA LEU A 4 -15.94 0.90 8.22
C LEU A 4 -15.97 2.18 9.08
N THR A 5 -16.47 2.10 10.32
CA THR A 5 -16.59 3.26 11.21
C THR A 5 -15.25 3.77 11.73
N LEU A 6 -14.25 2.89 11.85
CA LEU A 6 -12.90 3.31 12.24
C LEU A 6 -12.15 3.99 11.08
N LEU A 7 -12.38 3.52 9.85
CA LEU A 7 -11.81 4.11 8.64
C LEU A 7 -12.39 5.51 8.37
N SER A 8 -13.69 5.73 8.63
CA SER A 8 -14.30 7.06 8.54
C SER A 8 -13.77 8.04 9.58
N LEU A 9 -13.37 7.57 10.77
CA LEU A 9 -12.86 8.44 11.83
C LEU A 9 -11.42 8.90 11.56
N LEU A 10 -10.61 8.07 10.86
CA LEU A 10 -9.24 8.43 10.46
C LEU A 10 -9.23 9.48 9.32
N LEU A 11 -10.15 9.35 8.35
CA LEU A 11 -10.29 10.24 7.19
C LEU A 11 -10.70 11.69 7.54
N VAL A 12 -11.33 11.92 8.69
CA VAL A 12 -11.79 13.25 9.12
C VAL A 12 -10.65 14.10 9.73
N SER A 13 -9.55 13.47 10.16
CA SER A 13 -8.46 14.16 10.88
C SER A 13 -7.39 14.82 9.98
N THR A 14 -7.41 14.61 8.67
CA THR A 14 -6.33 15.05 7.76
C THR A 14 -6.65 16.27 6.89
N PHE A 15 -7.77 16.97 7.10
CA PHE A 15 -8.06 18.23 6.40
C PHE A 15 -7.35 19.45 7.03
N TYR A 16 -6.03 19.37 7.20
CA TYR A 16 -5.18 20.56 7.32
C TYR A 16 -4.43 20.74 6.00
N VAL A 17 -5.16 21.21 4.99
CA VAL A 17 -4.60 21.57 3.68
C VAL A 17 -3.79 22.86 3.85
N ASN A 18 -2.48 22.72 4.03
CA ASN A 18 -1.55 23.82 3.74
C ASN A 18 -1.49 23.97 2.22
N ALA A 19 -2.31 24.86 1.67
CA ALA A 19 -2.23 25.27 0.28
C ALA A 19 -0.87 25.96 0.06
N GLN A 20 0.08 25.26 -0.55
CA GLN A 20 1.37 25.86 -0.88
C GLN A 20 1.18 26.88 -2.01
N THR A 21 1.64 28.10 -1.73
CA THR A 21 1.77 29.23 -2.66
C THR A 21 2.51 28.80 -3.92
N LYS A 22 1.94 29.10 -5.09
CA LYS A 22 2.59 28.86 -6.38
C LYS A 22 3.70 29.89 -6.59
N ASP A 23 4.95 29.49 -6.38
CA ASP A 23 6.09 30.25 -6.90
C ASP A 23 6.12 30.10 -8.43
N THR A 24 5.74 31.19 -9.10
CA THR A 24 5.62 31.29 -10.55
C THR A 24 6.96 31.76 -11.14
N THR A 25 8.04 31.01 -10.93
CA THR A 25 9.34 31.30 -11.57
C THR A 25 10.28 30.09 -11.52
N ALA A 26 9.95 29.04 -12.29
CA ALA A 26 10.97 28.15 -12.86
C ALA A 26 10.36 27.33 -14.01
N VAL A 27 10.87 27.56 -15.22
CA VAL A 27 10.62 26.71 -16.38
C VAL A 27 11.33 25.37 -16.13
N SER A 28 10.63 24.45 -15.44
CA SER A 28 10.98 23.05 -15.31
C SER A 28 9.67 22.27 -15.29
N LYS A 29 9.37 21.56 -16.39
CA LYS A 29 8.20 20.71 -16.57
C LYS A 29 8.32 19.45 -15.67
N GLY A 30 8.13 19.62 -14.36
CA GLY A 30 8.11 18.60 -13.32
C GLY A 30 6.85 18.71 -12.44
N ILE A 31 6.69 17.77 -11.50
CA ILE A 31 5.59 17.77 -10.53
C ILE A 31 5.73 19.00 -9.61
N SER A 32 4.72 19.87 -9.59
CA SER A 32 4.68 21.02 -8.68
C SER A 32 4.29 20.52 -7.29
N GLY A 33 5.22 20.55 -6.35
CA GLY A 33 5.02 20.10 -4.96
C GLY A 33 5.87 18.88 -4.60
N ASN A 34 5.83 18.52 -3.31
CA ASN A 34 6.59 17.40 -2.73
C ASN A 34 5.69 16.27 -2.24
N ASN A 35 4.38 16.34 -2.48
CA ASN A 35 3.40 15.42 -1.92
C ASN A 35 2.52 14.87 -3.05
N GLU A 36 2.36 13.56 -3.09
CA GLU A 36 1.54 12.87 -4.07
C GLU A 36 0.61 11.87 -3.39
N LEU A 37 -0.62 11.78 -3.90
CA LEU A 37 -1.59 10.78 -3.52
C LEU A 37 -1.92 9.94 -4.75
N LYS A 38 -1.81 8.63 -4.62
CA LYS A 38 -1.90 7.67 -5.74
C LYS A 38 -2.88 6.57 -5.39
N ILE A 39 -3.57 6.07 -6.40
CA ILE A 39 -4.46 4.90 -6.29
C ILE A 39 -3.96 3.84 -7.26
N ASN A 40 -3.82 2.61 -6.79
CA ASN A 40 -3.46 1.47 -7.63
C ASN A 40 -4.70 0.92 -8.34
N LEU A 41 -4.88 1.30 -9.60
CA LEU A 41 -6.06 0.88 -10.38
C LEU A 41 -6.09 -0.63 -10.64
N ALA A 42 -4.93 -1.26 -10.87
CA ALA A 42 -4.84 -2.69 -11.14
C ALA A 42 -5.25 -3.50 -9.90
N TYR A 43 -4.73 -3.15 -8.73
CA TYR A 43 -5.12 -3.81 -7.48
C TYR A 43 -6.58 -3.53 -7.11
N THR A 44 -7.09 -2.32 -7.37
CA THR A 44 -8.51 -1.99 -7.14
C THR A 44 -9.43 -2.88 -7.96
N ILE A 45 -9.12 -3.10 -9.25
CA ILE A 45 -9.89 -4.03 -10.10
C ILE A 45 -9.79 -5.47 -9.57
N GLY A 46 -8.63 -5.85 -9.01
CA GLY A 46 -8.40 -7.16 -8.39
C GLY A 46 -9.01 -7.35 -7.00
N GLY A 47 -9.80 -6.40 -6.48
CA GLY A 47 -10.45 -6.52 -5.16
C GLY A 47 -9.62 -6.01 -3.97
N PHE A 48 -8.48 -5.37 -4.24
CA PHE A 48 -7.55 -4.86 -3.23
C PHE A 48 -7.22 -3.38 -3.45
N PRO A 49 -8.17 -2.44 -3.32
CA PRO A 49 -7.83 -1.02 -3.43
C PRO A 49 -6.63 -0.66 -2.54
N GLU A 50 -5.67 0.02 -3.16
CA GLU A 50 -4.47 0.52 -2.49
C GLU A 50 -4.38 2.03 -2.69
N LEU A 51 -4.30 2.74 -1.56
CA LEU A 51 -4.04 4.17 -1.51
C LEU A 51 -2.60 4.39 -1.06
N ASN A 52 -1.84 5.19 -1.81
CA ASN A 52 -0.43 5.42 -1.54
C ASN A 52 -0.16 6.93 -1.45
N TYR A 53 0.42 7.36 -0.33
CA TYR A 53 0.93 8.71 -0.16
C TYR A 53 2.46 8.69 -0.29
N GLU A 54 2.99 9.56 -1.13
CA GLU A 54 4.42 9.70 -1.39
C GLU A 54 4.87 11.14 -1.11
N ARG A 55 5.93 11.28 -0.31
CA ARG A 55 6.62 12.55 -0.07
C ARG A 55 8.01 12.54 -0.72
N ILE A 56 8.17 13.41 -1.70
CA ILE A 56 9.43 13.65 -2.39
C ILE A 56 10.36 14.42 -1.43
N LEU A 57 11.48 13.79 -1.07
CA LEU A 57 12.51 14.38 -0.20
C LEU A 57 13.54 15.16 -1.02
N LYS A 58 13.87 14.64 -2.20
CA LYS A 58 14.78 15.22 -3.20
C LYS A 58 14.33 14.81 -4.60
N ASP A 59 14.92 15.39 -5.64
CA ASP A 59 14.57 15.06 -7.02
C ASP A 59 14.73 13.58 -7.36
N ASP A 60 15.61 12.87 -6.65
CA ASP A 60 15.96 11.47 -6.82
C ASP A 60 15.51 10.55 -5.67
N MET A 61 14.81 11.06 -4.65
CA MET A 61 14.46 10.28 -3.45
C MET A 61 13.08 10.62 -2.89
N SER A 62 12.33 9.59 -2.47
CA SER A 62 11.05 9.76 -1.77
C SER A 62 10.85 8.74 -0.65
N VAL A 63 9.97 9.08 0.28
CA VAL A 63 9.39 8.17 1.27
C VAL A 63 7.88 8.11 1.07
N GLY A 64 7.26 6.97 1.32
CA GLY A 64 5.83 6.82 1.17
C GLY A 64 5.23 5.80 2.12
N VAL A 65 3.91 5.74 2.11
CA VAL A 65 3.13 4.71 2.79
C VAL A 65 1.95 4.32 1.91
N ALA A 66 1.83 3.03 1.64
CA ALA A 66 0.65 2.47 1.00
C ALA A 66 -0.24 1.77 2.03
N VAL A 67 -1.55 1.89 1.86
CA VAL A 67 -2.55 1.17 2.64
C VAL A 67 -3.42 0.40 1.67
N LEU A 68 -3.52 -0.90 1.88
CA LEU A 68 -4.30 -1.82 1.07
C LEU A 68 -5.37 -2.49 1.94
N VAL A 69 -6.57 -2.62 1.42
CA VAL A 69 -7.70 -3.31 2.08
C VAL A 69 -8.32 -4.27 1.09
N ALA A 70 -8.61 -5.51 1.52
CA ALA A 70 -9.39 -6.44 0.70
C ALA A 70 -10.89 -6.11 0.79
N PHE A 71 -11.59 -6.18 -0.34
CA PHE A 71 -13.04 -5.98 -0.37
C PHE A 71 -13.84 -7.20 0.07
N GLU A 72 -13.28 -8.39 -0.07
CA GLU A 72 -13.94 -9.65 0.29
C GLU A 72 -13.21 -10.32 1.45
N ASP A 73 -13.98 -10.95 2.34
CA ASP A 73 -13.45 -11.59 3.56
C ASP A 73 -12.81 -12.96 3.28
N ASP A 74 -12.93 -13.49 2.05
CA ASP A 74 -12.36 -14.78 1.62
C ASP A 74 -10.90 -14.68 1.17
N TYR A 75 -10.40 -13.47 0.91
CA TYR A 75 -8.99 -13.25 0.62
C TYR A 75 -8.12 -13.52 1.86
N GLU A 76 -7.02 -14.25 1.67
CA GLU A 76 -6.05 -14.45 2.76
C GLU A 76 -5.48 -13.12 3.23
N LEU A 77 -5.12 -12.22 2.30
CA LEU A 77 -4.71 -10.85 2.61
C LEU A 77 -5.95 -10.01 2.94
N GLN A 78 -6.03 -9.46 4.15
CA GLN A 78 -7.16 -8.63 4.58
C GLN A 78 -6.82 -7.15 4.61
N PHE A 79 -5.62 -6.82 5.08
CA PHE A 79 -5.17 -5.44 5.27
C PHE A 79 -3.65 -5.37 5.22
N ALA A 80 -3.09 -4.31 4.64
CA ALA A 80 -1.66 -4.05 4.71
C ALA A 80 -1.34 -2.56 4.84
N VAL A 81 -0.29 -2.25 5.61
CA VAL A 81 0.37 -0.95 5.64
C VAL A 81 1.81 -1.15 5.21
N ILE A 82 2.22 -0.43 4.17
CA ILE A 82 3.49 -0.65 3.48
C ILE A 82 4.27 0.67 3.40
N PRO A 83 5.05 1.02 4.45
CA PRO A 83 6.02 2.10 4.33
C PRO A 83 7.10 1.73 3.31
N ASN A 84 7.48 2.70 2.48
CA ASN A 84 8.42 2.50 1.39
C ASN A 84 9.39 3.69 1.24
N TYR A 85 10.56 3.40 0.68
CA TYR A 85 11.57 4.38 0.30
C TYR A 85 11.98 4.11 -1.15
N ARG A 86 12.01 5.16 -1.98
CA ARG A 86 12.31 5.05 -3.41
C ARG A 86 13.50 5.91 -3.82
N ILE A 87 14.26 5.39 -4.76
CA ILE A 87 15.34 6.10 -5.46
C ILE A 87 15.00 6.14 -6.96
N TYR A 88 15.02 7.34 -7.55
CA TYR A 88 14.69 7.58 -8.96
C TYR A 88 15.93 7.86 -9.79
N PHE A 89 15.96 7.37 -11.02
CA PHE A 89 17.07 7.49 -11.96
C PHE A 89 16.73 8.36 -13.17
N GLY A 90 15.76 9.26 -13.05
CA GLY A 90 15.36 10.17 -14.12
C GLY A 90 15.97 11.57 -14.00
N ASN A 91 16.00 12.28 -15.13
CA ASN A 91 16.52 13.66 -15.22
C ASN A 91 15.55 14.74 -14.72
N LYS A 92 14.46 14.33 -14.07
CA LYS A 92 13.42 15.19 -13.54
C LYS A 92 13.02 14.69 -12.17
N LYS A 93 12.56 15.61 -11.34
CA LYS A 93 12.03 15.35 -10.00
C LYS A 93 11.05 14.17 -9.96
N ALA A 94 11.37 13.17 -9.15
CA ALA A 94 10.57 11.97 -8.86
C ALA A 94 9.93 11.37 -10.12
N ASN A 95 10.74 11.14 -11.15
CA ASN A 95 10.30 10.65 -12.46
C ASN A 95 11.29 9.62 -13.01
N GLY A 96 10.82 8.74 -13.89
CA GLY A 96 11.65 7.76 -14.59
C GLY A 96 11.69 6.43 -13.88
N PHE A 97 12.72 5.63 -14.19
CA PHE A 97 12.97 4.37 -13.51
C PHE A 97 13.23 4.60 -12.02
N PHE A 98 12.71 3.71 -11.17
CA PHE A 98 12.98 3.73 -9.74
C PHE A 98 13.15 2.32 -9.17
N ILE A 99 13.88 2.27 -8.06
CA ILE A 99 13.89 1.11 -7.15
C ILE A 99 13.26 1.50 -5.82
N GLU A 100 12.64 0.53 -5.16
CA GLU A 100 11.95 0.69 -3.91
C GLU A 100 12.43 -0.37 -2.92
N GLY A 101 12.70 0.05 -1.68
CA GLY A 101 12.73 -0.83 -0.52
C GLY A 101 11.50 -0.57 0.34
N ASN A 102 10.81 -1.62 0.78
CA ASN A 102 9.61 -1.49 1.58
C ASN A 102 9.58 -2.46 2.76
N MET A 103 8.77 -2.10 3.74
CA MET A 103 8.38 -2.97 4.84
C MET A 103 6.87 -3.12 4.80
N ALA A 104 6.34 -4.17 5.41
CA ALA A 104 4.90 -4.40 5.45
C ALA A 104 4.46 -4.79 6.86
N VAL A 105 3.32 -4.27 7.30
CA VAL A 105 2.51 -4.86 8.37
C VAL A 105 1.25 -5.37 7.71
N VAL A 106 1.02 -6.68 7.78
CA VAL A 106 -0.02 -7.36 7.03
C VAL A 106 -0.92 -8.14 7.98
N THR A 107 -2.23 -7.98 7.86
CA THR A 107 -3.20 -8.87 8.50
C THR A 107 -3.66 -9.90 7.48
N THR A 108 -3.49 -11.17 7.82
CA THR A 108 -3.99 -12.31 7.04
C THR A 108 -5.10 -13.04 7.77
N SER A 109 -6.11 -13.53 7.05
CA SER A 109 -7.15 -14.43 7.59
C SER A 109 -6.86 -15.86 7.17
N MET A 110 -6.78 -16.78 8.13
CA MET A 110 -6.66 -18.22 7.89
C MET A 110 -7.96 -18.93 8.28
N ASN A 111 -8.44 -19.79 7.40
CA ASN A 111 -9.59 -20.65 7.66
C ASN A 111 -9.09 -22.00 8.20
N ASN A 112 -9.24 -22.24 9.50
CA ASN A 112 -8.94 -23.54 10.08
C ASN A 112 -10.18 -24.44 10.00
N TYR A 113 -10.04 -25.60 9.35
CA TYR A 113 -11.08 -26.64 9.33
C TYR A 113 -10.82 -27.64 10.46
N TYR A 114 -11.69 -27.66 11.46
CA TYR A 114 -11.67 -28.71 12.50
C TYR A 114 -12.65 -29.83 12.11
N TYR A 115 -12.19 -31.08 12.21
CA TYR A 115 -13.06 -32.26 12.20
C TYR A 115 -13.25 -32.73 13.64
N ASP A 116 -14.49 -32.80 14.10
CA ASP A 116 -14.84 -33.46 15.36
C ASP A 116 -15.21 -34.92 15.05
N ASP A 117 -14.59 -35.87 15.78
CA ASP A 117 -14.65 -37.31 15.51
C ASP A 117 -15.87 -37.99 16.16
N ILE A 118 -16.92 -37.22 16.45
CA ILE A 118 -18.14 -37.70 17.12
C ILE A 118 -19.33 -37.60 16.15
N ALA A 119 -19.50 -38.64 15.33
CA ALA A 119 -20.73 -39.17 14.69
C ALA A 119 -21.76 -38.24 14.01
N VAL A 120 -21.59 -36.93 14.00
CA VAL A 120 -22.44 -35.95 13.30
C VAL A 120 -21.50 -34.85 12.80
N GLY A 121 -21.12 -34.90 11.53
CA GLY A 121 -20.11 -34.02 10.93
C GLY A 121 -20.51 -32.54 10.92
N ILE A 122 -20.37 -31.86 12.05
CA ILE A 122 -20.50 -30.41 12.16
C ILE A 122 -19.13 -29.79 11.86
N LYS A 123 -19.03 -29.07 10.73
CA LYS A 123 -17.85 -28.27 10.40
C LYS A 123 -17.93 -26.95 11.14
N TYR A 124 -16.96 -26.66 12.00
CA TYR A 124 -16.77 -25.34 12.59
C TYR A 124 -15.68 -24.60 11.81
N THR A 125 -16.01 -23.41 11.29
CA THR A 125 -15.03 -22.49 10.70
C THR A 125 -14.68 -21.44 11.74
N GLU A 126 -13.44 -21.42 12.20
CA GLU A 126 -12.91 -20.34 13.02
C GLU A 126 -12.00 -19.46 12.15
N ASN A 127 -12.43 -18.21 11.90
CA ASN A 127 -11.61 -17.24 11.19
C ASN A 127 -10.64 -16.61 12.19
N ARG A 128 -9.35 -16.90 12.05
CA ARG A 128 -8.29 -16.27 12.86
C ARG A 128 -7.53 -15.27 11.99
N ASN A 129 -7.39 -14.05 12.53
CA ASN A 129 -6.56 -13.01 11.93
C ASN A 129 -5.16 -13.07 12.55
N GLU A 130 -4.14 -13.13 11.72
CA GLU A 130 -2.74 -13.05 12.12
C GLU A 130 -2.10 -11.78 11.58
N THR A 131 -1.33 -11.09 12.43
CA THR A 131 -0.55 -9.93 12.00
C THR A 131 0.90 -10.36 11.75
N ASN A 132 1.35 -10.13 10.53
CA ASN A 132 2.65 -10.49 10.01
C ASN A 132 3.45 -9.23 9.66
N PHE A 133 4.77 -9.31 9.73
CA PHE A 133 5.68 -8.23 9.36
C PHE A 133 6.49 -8.64 8.14
N GLY A 134 6.77 -7.76 7.21
CA GLY A 134 7.46 -8.12 5.98
C GLY A 134 8.50 -7.11 5.56
N LEU A 135 9.39 -7.57 4.69
CA LEU A 135 10.34 -6.74 3.94
C LEU A 135 10.23 -7.09 2.46
N GLY A 136 10.38 -6.09 1.60
CA GLY A 136 10.31 -6.27 0.16
C GLY A 136 11.11 -5.25 -0.60
N ALA A 137 11.21 -5.51 -1.90
CA ALA A 137 11.80 -4.61 -2.87
C ALA A 137 10.95 -4.59 -4.13
N ALA A 138 10.93 -3.44 -4.80
CA ALA A 138 10.25 -3.28 -6.08
C ALA A 138 11.10 -2.45 -7.04
N ALA A 139 10.78 -2.57 -8.33
CA ALA A 139 11.32 -1.71 -9.37
C ALA A 139 10.20 -1.30 -10.31
N GLY A 140 10.27 -0.08 -10.82
CA GLY A 140 9.21 0.47 -11.66
C GLY A 140 9.63 1.67 -12.47
N ALA A 141 8.66 2.24 -13.18
CA ALA A 141 8.82 3.46 -13.94
C ALA A 141 7.66 4.41 -13.67
N LYS A 142 7.98 5.68 -13.39
CA LYS A 142 7.04 6.77 -13.16
C LYS A 142 7.09 7.76 -14.30
N PHE A 143 5.91 8.07 -14.86
CA PHE A 143 5.74 8.91 -16.04
C PHE A 143 4.93 10.16 -15.68
N LEU A 144 5.46 11.33 -16.06
CA LEU A 144 4.75 12.60 -15.97
C LEU A 144 4.26 13.04 -17.35
N THR A 145 2.95 13.19 -17.50
CA THR A 145 2.36 13.79 -18.71
C THR A 145 2.55 15.30 -18.72
N LYS A 146 2.47 15.92 -19.90
CA LYS A 146 2.56 17.38 -20.06
C LYS A 146 1.47 18.15 -19.29
N ASN A 147 0.35 17.50 -19.01
CA ASN A 147 -0.80 18.09 -18.33
C ASN A 147 -0.77 17.86 -16.80
N GLY A 148 0.33 17.30 -16.27
CA GLY A 148 0.50 17.09 -14.83
C GLY A 148 -0.05 15.76 -14.29
N PHE A 149 -0.63 14.90 -15.14
CA PHE A 149 -1.01 13.54 -14.73
C PHE A 149 0.22 12.68 -14.54
N VAL A 150 0.26 11.94 -13.43
CA VAL A 150 1.33 11.02 -13.04
C VAL A 150 0.79 9.60 -13.11
N GLY A 151 1.50 8.73 -13.83
CA GLY A 151 1.21 7.30 -13.85
C GLY A 151 2.47 6.51 -13.55
N GLU A 152 2.34 5.37 -12.89
CA GLU A 152 3.46 4.47 -12.63
C GLU A 152 3.07 3.02 -12.87
N VAL A 153 4.06 2.22 -13.27
CA VAL A 153 3.98 0.76 -13.33
C VAL A 153 5.18 0.21 -12.57
N TYR A 154 4.96 -0.82 -11.77
CA TYR A 154 6.02 -1.43 -10.97
C TYR A 154 5.72 -2.89 -10.69
N LEU A 155 6.78 -3.63 -10.38
CA LEU A 155 6.72 -5.01 -9.90
C LEU A 155 7.62 -5.14 -8.67
N GLY A 156 7.23 -5.99 -7.74
CA GLY A 156 7.99 -6.21 -6.51
C GLY A 156 7.85 -7.61 -5.98
N ALA A 157 8.78 -7.96 -5.10
CA ALA A 157 8.78 -9.20 -4.35
C ALA A 157 9.13 -8.89 -2.90
N GLY A 158 8.58 -9.67 -1.98
CA GLY A 158 8.84 -9.52 -0.56
C GLY A 158 8.61 -10.81 0.19
N ARG A 159 8.96 -10.79 1.47
CA ARG A 159 8.79 -11.91 2.38
C ARG A 159 8.10 -11.42 3.64
N LEU A 160 7.08 -12.17 4.06
CA LEU A 160 6.45 -12.03 5.37
C LEU A 160 7.19 -12.89 6.40
N PHE A 161 7.29 -12.35 7.60
CA PHE A 161 7.87 -12.89 8.80
C PHE A 161 6.75 -12.85 9.85
N GLY A 162 6.29 -14.04 10.21
CA GLY A 162 5.17 -14.26 11.11
C GLY A 162 5.54 -15.26 12.19
N SER A 163 4.96 -15.08 13.38
CA SER A 163 5.06 -16.06 14.44
C SER A 163 4.29 -17.32 14.04
N LYS A 164 4.99 -18.38 13.63
CA LYS A 164 4.45 -19.73 13.74
C LYS A 164 4.18 -20.02 15.23
N GLY A 165 2.94 -19.83 15.66
CA GLY A 165 2.46 -20.20 16.98
C GLY A 165 1.91 -21.62 16.99
N VAL A 166 2.79 -22.59 17.24
CA VAL A 166 2.56 -23.94 17.80
C VAL A 166 1.76 -24.96 16.95
N GLY A 167 2.48 -25.98 16.48
CA GLY A 167 1.95 -27.23 15.94
C GLY A 167 3.08 -28.16 15.49
N GLY A 168 3.91 -28.57 16.44
CA GLY A 168 4.65 -29.84 16.36
C GLY A 168 3.78 -30.97 16.89
#